data_AF-A0A292SB00-F1
#
_entry.id   AF-A0A292SB00-F1
#
_cell.length_a   1.000
_cell.length_b   1.000
_cell.length_c   1.000
_cell.angle_alpha   90.00
_cell.angle_beta   90.00
_cell.angle_gamma   90.00
#
_symmetry.space_group_name_H-M   'P 1'
#
loop_
_entity.id
_entity.type
_entity.pdbx_description
1 polymer ?
#
loop_
_entity_poly.entity_id
_entity_poly.type
_entity_poly.pdbx_seq_one_letter_code
_entity_poly.pdbx_strand_id
1 'polypeptide(L)'
;MLVHCNSLFKPYVIWFLFPNKDFYNRKVEFGVCPHCKKDIACLVEYRKSDDMKFVKYSKKMEADKFRELYKSEIEYKSTDLIINKGTPYGWVYGENKQIIDKKTGEIAYKQIACDFYGNKEEIKRFSQAE
;
A
#
# COMPACT_ATOMS: atom_id res chain seq x y z
N MET A 1 4.46 5.16 -15.25
CA MET A 1 5.83 5.68 -15.44
C MET A 1 5.71 7.16 -15.70
N LEU A 2 6.54 7.96 -15.04
CA LEU A 2 6.53 9.40 -15.16
C LEU A 2 7.48 9.86 -16.25
N VAL A 3 7.13 10.95 -16.93
CA VAL A 3 7.95 11.56 -17.97
C VAL A 3 8.18 13.02 -17.61
N HIS A 4 9.45 13.40 -17.46
CA HIS A 4 9.84 14.80 -17.30
C HIS A 4 11.29 15.01 -17.75
N CYS A 5 11.61 16.18 -18.32
CA CYS A 5 12.94 16.50 -18.83
C CYS A 5 13.51 15.43 -19.78
N ASN A 6 12.67 14.94 -20.71
CA ASN A 6 13.00 13.85 -21.65
C ASN A 6 13.51 12.56 -20.98
N SER A 7 13.12 12.36 -19.71
CA SER A 7 13.50 11.20 -18.92
C SER A 7 12.26 10.47 -18.45
N LEU A 8 12.34 9.15 -18.53
CA LEU A 8 11.35 8.22 -18.05
C LEU A 8 11.82 7.69 -16.70
N PHE A 9 11.00 7.81 -15.67
CA PHE A 9 11.37 7.35 -14.32
C PHE A 9 10.19 6.73 -13.59
N LYS A 10 10.52 5.89 -12.61
CA LYS A 10 9.53 5.21 -11.77
C LYS A 10 8.99 6.18 -10.71
N PRO A 11 7.68 6.19 -10.45
CA PRO A 11 7.17 6.86 -9.26
C PRO A 11 7.69 6.18 -7.99
N TYR A 12 7.90 6.95 -6.92
CA TYR A 12 8.22 6.37 -5.61
C TYR A 12 6.97 5.91 -4.87
N VAL A 13 5.79 6.46 -5.21
CA VAL A 13 4.50 5.99 -4.71
C VAL A 13 3.41 6.18 -5.75
N ILE A 14 2.45 5.26 -5.76
CA ILE A 14 1.22 5.35 -6.53
C ILE A 14 0.06 5.32 -5.55
N TRP A 15 -0.87 6.26 -5.68
CA TRP A 15 -2.16 6.24 -4.98
C TRP A 15 -3.20 5.73 -5.94
N PHE A 16 -3.87 4.65 -5.58
CA PHE A 16 -5.02 4.11 -6.29
C PHE A 16 -6.27 4.78 -5.70
N LEU A 17 -7.07 5.40 -6.56
CA LEU A 17 -8.22 6.19 -6.16
C LEU A 17 -9.51 5.45 -6.48
N PHE A 18 -10.53 5.66 -5.64
CA PHE A 18 -11.87 5.18 -5.94
C PHE A 18 -12.36 5.70 -7.31
N PRO A 19 -13.10 4.87 -8.08
CA PRO A 19 -13.84 5.36 -9.24
C PRO A 19 -14.81 6.47 -8.82
N ASN A 20 -14.99 7.47 -9.69
CA ASN A 20 -15.99 8.52 -9.46
C ASN A 20 -17.12 8.40 -10.50
N LYS A 21 -17.97 9.43 -10.62
CA LYS A 21 -19.08 9.43 -11.56
C LYS A 21 -18.63 9.18 -13.01
N ASP A 22 -17.54 9.82 -13.42
CA ASP A 22 -17.12 9.90 -14.83
C ASP A 22 -15.93 8.99 -15.17
N PHE A 23 -15.15 8.60 -14.15
CA PHE A 23 -13.85 7.94 -14.34
C PHE A 23 -13.70 6.67 -13.49
N TYR A 24 -12.92 5.72 -14.01
CA TYR A 24 -12.50 4.49 -13.33
C TYR A 24 -10.99 4.25 -13.53
N ASN A 25 -10.43 3.24 -12.85
CA ASN A 25 -9.00 2.91 -12.87
C ASN A 25 -8.11 4.14 -12.63
N ARG A 26 -8.51 4.94 -11.64
CA ARG A 26 -7.92 6.24 -11.33
C ARG A 26 -6.71 6.05 -10.44
N LYS A 27 -5.60 6.69 -10.79
CA LYS A 27 -4.38 6.65 -9.98
C LYS A 27 -3.57 7.92 -10.08
N VAL A 28 -2.91 8.29 -8.99
CA VAL A 28 -1.93 9.37 -8.95
C VAL A 28 -0.54 8.79 -8.73
N GLU A 29 0.34 8.99 -9.69
CA GLU A 29 1.75 8.61 -9.62
C GLU A 29 2.58 9.80 -9.14
N PHE A 30 3.36 9.65 -8.06
CA PHE A 30 4.27 10.68 -7.56
C PHE A 30 5.74 10.25 -7.72
N GLY A 31 6.58 11.17 -8.18
CA GLY A 31 8.01 10.89 -8.40
C GLY A 31 8.86 12.16 -8.42
N VAL A 32 10.16 11.98 -8.29
CA VAL A 32 11.15 13.06 -8.39
C VAL A 32 11.89 12.91 -9.72
N CYS A 33 11.92 13.97 -10.53
CA CYS A 33 12.64 13.93 -11.79
C CYS A 33 14.15 13.74 -11.55
N PRO A 34 14.81 12.75 -12.19
CA PRO A 34 16.21 12.45 -11.92
C PRO A 34 17.16 13.57 -12.37
N HIS A 35 16.78 14.37 -13.37
CA HIS A 35 17.62 15.46 -13.92
C HIS A 35 17.46 16.77 -13.15
N CYS A 36 16.22 17.25 -12.98
CA CYS A 36 15.97 18.57 -12.40
C CYS A 36 15.56 18.55 -10.93
N LYS A 37 15.44 17.35 -10.34
CA LYS A 37 15.08 17.10 -8.93
C LYS A 37 13.73 17.71 -8.49
N LYS A 38 12.87 18.08 -9.43
CA LYS A 38 11.52 18.58 -9.12
C LYS A 38 10.57 17.43 -8.85
N ASP A 39 9.66 17.63 -7.91
CA ASP A 39 8.50 16.77 -7.70
C ASP A 39 7.54 16.84 -8.88
N ILE A 40 7.06 15.66 -9.27
CA ILE A 40 6.15 15.42 -10.37
C ILE A 40 5.02 14.55 -9.87
N ALA A 41 3.79 14.99 -10.12
CA ALA A 41 2.59 14.19 -9.94
C ALA A 41 1.93 13.96 -11.30
N CYS A 42 1.33 12.79 -11.49
CA CYS A 42 0.60 12.44 -12.70
C CYS A 42 -0.69 11.71 -12.33
N LEU A 43 -1.83 12.30 -12.67
CA LEU A 43 -3.12 11.61 -12.61
C LEU A 43 -3.32 10.84 -13.91
N VAL A 44 -3.67 9.57 -13.80
CA VAL A 44 -4.08 8.71 -14.90
C VAL A 44 -5.44 8.16 -14.59
N GLU A 45 -6.38 8.30 -15.51
CA GLU A 45 -7.76 7.84 -15.34
C GLU A 45 -8.40 7.46 -16.69
N TYR A 46 -9.42 6.62 -16.65
CA TYR A 46 -10.16 6.18 -17.83
C TYR A 46 -11.60 6.66 -17.73
N ARG A 47 -12.09 7.34 -18.76
CA ARG A 47 -13.46 7.83 -18.81
C ARG A 47 -14.42 6.67 -19.08
N LYS A 48 -15.49 6.58 -18.31
CA LYS A 48 -16.48 5.49 -18.40
C LYS A 48 -17.31 5.49 -19.68
N SER A 49 -17.48 6.64 -20.34
CA SER A 49 -18.34 6.76 -21.51
C SER A 49 -17.74 6.15 -22.78
N ASP A 50 -16.42 6.07 -22.88
CA ASP A 50 -15.71 5.68 -24.10
C ASP A 50 -14.33 5.05 -23.87
N ASP A 51 -14.01 4.69 -22.63
CA ASP A 51 -12.73 4.11 -22.22
C ASP A 51 -11.49 4.92 -22.59
N MET A 52 -11.66 6.22 -22.89
CA MET A 52 -10.52 7.07 -23.22
C MET A 52 -9.66 7.32 -21.99
N LYS A 53 -8.35 7.17 -22.18
CA LYS A 53 -7.33 7.43 -21.16
C LYS A 53 -7.01 8.92 -21.07
N PHE A 54 -7.15 9.49 -19.88
CA PHE A 54 -6.77 10.85 -19.54
C PHE A 54 -5.52 10.83 -18.68
N VAL A 55 -4.57 11.71 -19.00
CA VAL A 55 -3.29 11.85 -18.29
C VAL A 55 -3.04 13.32 -18.01
N LYS A 56 -2.92 13.68 -16.73
CA LYS A 56 -2.67 15.06 -16.29
C LYS A 56 -1.40 15.13 -15.47
N TYR A 57 -0.39 15.83 -16.00
CA TYR A 57 0.87 16.09 -15.30
C TYR A 57 0.83 17.38 -14.50
N SER A 58 1.55 17.37 -13.38
CA SER A 58 1.65 18.48 -12.44
C SER A 58 3.08 18.55 -11.87
N LYS A 59 3.60 19.77 -11.63
CA LYS A 59 5.02 20.00 -11.27
C LYS A 59 5.14 20.88 -10.03
N LYS A 60 6.16 20.63 -9.19
CA LYS A 60 6.47 21.42 -7.98
C LYS A 60 5.23 21.62 -7.07
N MET A 61 4.86 22.87 -6.76
CA MET A 61 3.74 23.21 -5.87
C MET A 61 2.40 22.63 -6.35
N GLU A 62 2.24 22.42 -7.66
CA GLU A 62 1.02 21.81 -8.17
C GLU A 62 0.98 20.30 -7.85
N ALA A 63 2.13 19.65 -7.65
CA ALA A 63 2.20 18.25 -7.22
C ALA A 63 1.71 18.10 -5.77
N ASP A 64 2.02 19.06 -4.90
CA ASP A 64 1.50 19.09 -3.53
C ASP A 64 -0.01 19.36 -3.51
N LYS A 65 -0.51 20.23 -4.41
CA LYS A 65 -1.95 20.39 -4.59
C LYS A 65 -2.66 19.10 -4.97
N PHE A 66 -2.03 18.23 -5.76
CA PHE A 66 -2.59 16.91 -6.09
C PHE A 66 -2.69 16.02 -4.85
N ARG A 67 -1.72 16.10 -3.92
CA ARG A 67 -1.79 15.35 -2.66
C ARG A 67 -3.03 15.75 -1.89
N GLU A 68 -3.21 17.04 -1.63
CA GLU A 68 -4.34 17.51 -0.84
C GLU A 68 -5.68 17.26 -1.53
N LEU A 69 -5.73 17.44 -2.86
CA LEU A 69 -6.95 17.24 -3.64
C LEU A 69 -7.45 15.78 -3.59
N TYR A 70 -6.56 14.81 -3.79
CA TYR A 70 -6.95 13.41 -3.95
C TYR A 70 -6.78 12.56 -2.69
N LYS A 71 -6.28 13.12 -1.58
CA LYS A 71 -6.04 12.38 -0.33
C LYS A 71 -7.28 11.67 0.21
N SER A 72 -8.46 12.29 0.06
CA SER A 72 -9.74 11.73 0.53
C SER A 72 -10.28 10.63 -0.39
N GLU A 73 -9.73 10.48 -1.59
CA GLU A 73 -10.18 9.52 -2.60
C GLU A 73 -9.30 8.26 -2.65
N ILE A 74 -8.28 8.16 -1.79
CA ILE A 74 -7.34 7.03 -1.75
C ILE A 74 -8.08 5.77 -1.30
N GLU A 75 -8.06 4.75 -2.15
CA GLU A 75 -8.47 3.39 -1.81
C GLU A 75 -7.29 2.66 -1.14
N TYR A 76 -6.13 2.65 -1.79
CA TYR A 76 -4.88 2.10 -1.27
C TYR A 76 -3.67 2.71 -1.98
N LYS A 77 -2.47 2.50 -1.42
CA LYS A 77 -1.19 2.95 -1.97
C LYS A 77 -0.37 1.77 -2.46
N SER A 78 0.53 2.00 -3.42
CA SER A 78 1.48 0.96 -3.87
C SER A 78 2.38 0.44 -2.75
N THR A 79 2.64 1.25 -1.73
CA THR A 79 3.39 0.87 -0.53
C THR A 79 2.65 -0.14 0.33
N ASP A 80 1.32 -0.12 0.29
CA ASP A 80 0.46 -1.02 1.07
C ASP A 80 0.43 -2.43 0.45
N LEU A 81 0.86 -2.54 -0.82
CA LEU A 81 1.00 -3.80 -1.56
C LEU A 81 2.38 -4.45 -1.41
N ILE A 82 3.30 -3.83 -0.66
CA ILE A 82 4.59 -4.45 -0.38
C ILE A 82 4.35 -5.58 0.61
N ILE A 83 4.22 -6.80 0.09
CA ILE A 83 4.21 -8.02 0.90
C ILE A 83 5.61 -8.15 1.51
N ASN A 84 5.73 -7.81 2.80
CA ASN A 84 6.91 -8.16 3.55
C ASN A 84 6.98 -9.68 3.64
N LYS A 85 8.06 -10.29 3.12
CA LYS A 85 8.25 -11.74 3.22
C LYS A 85 8.15 -12.17 4.68
N GLY A 86 7.25 -13.10 4.97
CA GLY A 86 7.02 -13.64 6.32
C GLY A 86 5.89 -12.97 7.10
N THR A 87 5.34 -11.84 6.63
CA THR A 87 4.19 -11.18 7.27
C THR A 87 2.87 -11.61 6.60
N PRO A 88 1.84 -11.98 7.37
CA PRO A 88 0.51 -12.30 6.82
C PRO A 88 -0.08 -11.17 5.96
N TYR A 89 -0.70 -11.49 4.81
CA TYR A 89 -1.38 -10.52 3.94
C TYR A 89 -2.78 -10.99 3.52
N GLY A 90 -3.73 -10.04 3.42
CA GLY A 90 -5.11 -10.29 2.98
C GLY A 90 -6.03 -10.77 4.09
N TRP A 91 -6.90 -11.75 3.79
CA TRP A 91 -7.73 -12.41 4.80
C TRP A 91 -6.83 -13.26 5.71
N VAL A 92 -6.84 -12.95 7.01
CA VAL A 92 -6.03 -13.63 8.02
C VAL A 92 -6.92 -14.37 9.02
N TYR A 93 -6.41 -15.45 9.57
CA TYR A 93 -7.02 -16.18 10.69
C TYR A 93 -6.07 -16.22 11.89
N GLY A 94 -6.64 -16.34 13.09
CA GLY A 94 -5.88 -16.46 14.33
C GLY A 94 -5.64 -17.91 14.73
N GLU A 95 -4.41 -18.23 15.14
CA GLU A 95 -4.02 -19.52 15.71
C GLU A 95 -3.48 -19.30 17.14
N ASN A 96 -4.09 -19.97 18.13
CA ASN A 96 -3.55 -20.00 19.50
C ASN A 96 -2.69 -21.27 19.66
N LYS A 97 -1.42 -21.12 20.01
CA LYS A 97 -0.51 -22.23 20.31
C LYS A 97 -0.15 -22.26 21.79
N GLN A 98 -0.41 -23.40 22.41
CA GLN A 98 0.12 -23.71 23.74
C GLN A 98 1.60 -24.09 23.63
N ILE A 99 2.41 -23.55 24.52
CA ILE A 99 3.82 -23.88 24.70
C ILE A 99 3.99 -24.31 26.14
N ILE A 100 4.60 -25.48 26.31
CA ILE A 100 4.93 -26.03 27.62
C ILE A 100 6.44 -25.95 27.75
N ASP A 101 6.92 -25.23 28.76
CA ASP A 101 8.33 -25.28 29.11
C ASP A 101 8.63 -26.67 29.70
N LYS A 102 9.52 -27.41 29.05
CA LYS A 102 9.86 -28.78 29.45
C LYS A 102 10.62 -28.86 30.78
N LYS A 103 11.18 -27.75 31.26
CA LYS A 103 11.97 -27.69 32.51
C LYS A 103 11.13 -27.22 33.69
N THR A 104 10.34 -26.17 33.51
CA THR A 104 9.53 -25.58 34.60
C THR A 104 8.10 -26.11 34.63
N GLY A 105 7.62 -26.72 33.53
CA GLY A 105 6.23 -27.15 33.39
C GLY A 105 5.26 -26.00 33.13
N GLU A 106 5.75 -24.76 33.02
CA GLU A 106 4.93 -23.57 32.81
C GLU A 106 4.23 -23.61 31.45
N ILE A 107 2.97 -23.19 31.45
CA ILE A 107 2.13 -23.10 30.25
C ILE A 107 2.06 -21.65 29.80
N ALA A 108 2.57 -21.41 28.59
CA ALA A 108 2.41 -20.15 27.88
C ALA A 108 1.54 -20.33 26.63
N TYR A 109 0.84 -19.27 26.24
CA TYR A 109 0.06 -19.22 25.03
C TYR A 109 0.63 -18.15 24.10
N LYS A 110 0.76 -18.51 22.83
CA LYS A 110 1.07 -17.59 21.73
C LYS A 110 -0.15 -17.43 20.84
N GLN A 111 -0.47 -16.19 20.51
CA GLN A 111 -1.43 -15.86 19.47
C GLN A 111 -0.67 -15.51 18.21
N ILE A 112 -1.01 -16.19 17.12
CA ILE A 112 -0.33 -16.08 15.83
C ILE A 112 -1.37 -15.63 14.81
N ALA A 113 -1.06 -14.62 14.01
CA ALA A 113 -1.80 -14.33 12.80
C ALA A 113 -1.22 -15.14 11.64
N CYS A 114 -2.09 -15.80 10.88
CA CYS A 114 -1.73 -16.63 9.75
C CYS A 114 -2.52 -16.19 8.52
N ASP A 115 -1.89 -16.18 7.35
CA ASP A 115 -2.60 -16.09 6.07
C ASP A 115 -2.74 -17.46 5.39
N PHE A 116 -3.49 -17.50 4.29
CA PHE A 116 -3.70 -18.70 3.49
C PHE A 116 -2.48 -19.09 2.62
N TYR A 117 -1.43 -18.28 2.62
CA TYR A 117 -0.17 -18.52 1.92
C TYR A 117 0.91 -19.10 2.85
N GLY A 118 0.59 -19.31 4.13
CA GLY A 118 1.47 -19.92 5.12
C GLY A 118 2.39 -18.93 5.84
N ASN A 119 2.23 -17.62 5.62
CA ASN A 119 2.94 -16.62 6.40
C ASN A 119 2.35 -16.55 7.82
N LYS A 120 3.22 -16.38 8.83
CA LYS A 120 2.84 -16.40 10.25
C LYS A 120 3.56 -15.32 11.03
N GLU A 121 2.84 -14.61 11.88
CA GLU A 121 3.39 -13.57 12.75
C GLU A 121 2.87 -13.73 14.20
N GLU A 122 3.77 -13.67 15.18
CA GLU A 122 3.40 -13.70 16.60
C GLU A 122 2.83 -12.34 17.00
N ILE A 123 1.55 -12.31 17.38
CA ILE A 123 0.84 -11.08 17.75
C ILE A 123 0.94 -10.81 19.25
N LYS A 124 0.85 -11.88 20.04
CA LYS A 124 0.82 -11.77 21.50
C LYS A 124 1.36 -13.03 22.14
N ARG A 125 2.01 -12.87 23.28
CA ARG A 125 2.38 -13.96 24.19
C ARG A 125 1.89 -13.63 25.59
N PHE A 126 1.36 -14.63 26.28
CA PHE A 126 1.00 -14.52 27.69
C PHE A 126 1.15 -15.87 28.38
N SER A 127 1.54 -15.86 29.65
CA SER A 127 1.51 -17.03 30.52
C SER A 127 0.12 -17.21 31.10
N GLN A 128 -0.22 -18.45 31.48
CA GLN A 128 -1.32 -18.67 32.41
C GLN A 128 -0.91 -18.04 33.74
N ALA A 129 -1.51 -16.91 34.12
CA ALA A 129 -1.38 -16.39 35.47
C ALA A 129 -2.11 -17.35 36.42
N GLU A 130 -1.50 -17.62 37.57
CA GLU A 130 -2.02 -18.50 38.64
C GLU A 130 -3.46 -18.18 39.04
#